data_AF-A0AAJ1ETL8-F1
#
_entry.id   AF-A0AAJ1ETL8-F1
#
_cell.length_a   1.000
_cell.length_b   1.000
_cell.length_c   1.000
_cell.angle_alpha   90.00
_cell.angle_beta   90.00
_cell.angle_gamma   90.00
#
_symmetry.space_group_name_H-M   'P 1'
#
loop_
_entity.id
_entity.type
_entity.pdbx_description
1 polymer ?
#
loop_
_entity_poly.entity_id
_entity_poly.type
_entity_poly.pdbx_seq_one_letter_code
_entity_poly.pdbx_strand_id
1 'polypeptide(L)' 'PWGLKVDMAFPCATQNEIGIEEAKQLTANGVKYIIEGANMPTTPEAMEYFISNGGTLGPAKAANAGGVAV' A
#
# COMPACT_ATOMS: atom_id res chain seq x y z
N PRO A 1 9.92 0.90 5.02
CA PRO A 1 10.02 1.85 6.16
C PRO A 1 8.66 2.03 6.85
N TRP A 2 8.02 0.91 7.21
CA TRP A 2 6.58 0.86 7.47
C TRP A 2 6.19 1.06 8.94
N GLY A 3 7.17 1.00 9.85
CA GLY A 3 6.98 1.27 11.27
C GLY A 3 6.83 2.75 11.63
N LEU A 4 6.92 3.68 10.67
CA LEU A 4 6.75 5.10 10.93
C LEU A 4 5.27 5.47 11.04
N LYS A 5 4.92 6.33 11.99
CA LYS A 5 3.57 6.87 12.13
C LYS A 5 3.30 7.90 11.05
N VAL A 6 2.42 7.56 10.10
CA VAL A 6 2.04 8.39 8.95
C VAL A 6 0.55 8.21 8.67
N ASP A 7 -0.07 9.14 7.95
CA ASP A 7 -1.46 9.03 7.52
C ASP A 7 -1.62 8.21 6.23
N MET A 8 -0.58 8.21 5.37
CA MET A 8 -0.57 7.61 4.04
C MET A 8 0.76 6.89 3.77
N ALA A 9 0.70 5.75 3.07
CA ALA A 9 1.87 4.99 2.64
C ALA A 9 1.90 4.87 1.11
N PHE A 10 3.08 5.06 0.53
CA PHE A 10 3.31 5.04 -0.92
C PHE A 10 4.41 4.01 -1.25
N PRO A 11 4.06 2.74 -1.45
CA PRO A 11 5.02 1.75 -1.89
C PRO A 11 5.35 1.91 -3.38
N CYS A 12 6.61 2.25 -3.64
CA CYS A 12 7.13 2.68 -4.94
C CYS A 12 8.44 1.98 -5.33
N ALA A 13 8.90 0.97 -4.58
CA ALA A 13 10.22 0.37 -4.79
C ALA A 13 10.16 -0.88 -5.68
N THR A 14 9.53 -1.95 -5.19
CA THR A 14 9.53 -3.26 -5.85
C THR A 14 8.19 -3.98 -5.63
N GLN A 15 7.96 -5.03 -6.43
CA GLN A 15 6.82 -5.94 -6.22
C GLN A 15 6.90 -6.58 -4.82
N ASN A 16 5.75 -6.77 -4.18
CA ASN A 16 5.61 -7.44 -2.87
C ASN A 16 6.45 -6.82 -1.72
N GLU A 17 6.70 -5.50 -1.73
CA GLU A 17 7.40 -4.82 -0.62
C GLU A 17 6.54 -4.61 0.64
N ILE A 18 5.21 -4.68 0.50
CA ILE A 18 4.25 -4.69 1.61
C ILE A 18 3.70 -6.10 1.76
N GLY A 19 4.18 -6.82 2.76
CA GLY A 19 3.60 -8.09 3.22
C GLY A 19 2.60 -7.88 4.36
N ILE A 20 2.14 -9.00 4.93
CA ILE A 20 1.12 -9.01 5.98
C ILE A 20 1.60 -8.31 7.27
N GLU A 21 2.88 -8.42 7.60
CA GLU A 21 3.43 -7.81 8.81
C GLU A 21 3.55 -6.30 8.67
N GLU A 22 3.94 -5.82 7.49
CA GLU A 22 3.96 -4.40 7.15
C GLU A 22 2.53 -3.82 7.16
N ALA A 23 1.56 -4.53 6.59
CA ALA A 23 0.16 -4.10 6.61
C ALA A 23 -0.40 -3.98 8.04
N LYS A 24 -0.09 -4.94 8.93
CA LYS A 24 -0.44 -4.85 10.36
C LYS A 24 0.19 -3.65 11.03
N GLN A 25 1.47 -3.37 10.76
CA GLN A 25 2.16 -2.20 11.31
C GLN A 25 1.51 -0.89 10.85
N LEU A 26 1.22 -0.78 9.56
CA LEU A 26 0.56 0.38 8.97
C LEU A 26 -0.83 0.60 9.58
N THR A 27 -1.64 -0.45 9.67
CA THR A 27 -2.96 -0.39 10.32
C THR A 27 -2.85 0.02 11.80
N ALA A 28 -1.91 -0.56 12.56
CA ALA A 28 -1.69 -0.22 13.96
C ALA A 28 -1.23 1.24 14.16
N ASN A 29 -0.48 1.77 13.18
CA ASN A 29 -0.04 3.16 13.16
C ASN A 29 -1.13 4.16 12.71
N GLY A 30 -2.31 3.67 12.33
CA GLY A 30 -3.45 4.50 11.93
C GLY A 30 -3.39 4.96 10.47
N VAL A 31 -2.60 4.29 9.62
CA VAL A 31 -2.54 4.57 8.19
C VAL A 31 -3.90 4.32 7.56
N LYS A 32 -4.40 5.32 6.84
CA LYS A 32 -5.73 5.25 6.19
C LYS A 32 -5.64 4.89 4.71
N TYR A 33 -4.50 5.17 4.08
CA TYR A 33 -4.34 5.04 2.64
C TYR A 33 -3.02 4.33 2.29
N ILE A 34 -3.11 3.31 1.44
CA ILE A 34 -1.96 2.74 0.73
C ILE A 34 -2.15 3.06 -0.75
N ILE A 35 -1.22 3.80 -1.37
CA ILE A 35 -1.30 4.22 -2.77
C ILE A 35 -0.14 3.60 -3.55
N GLU A 36 -0.43 2.62 -4.40
CA GLU A 36 0.59 1.82 -5.06
C GLU A 36 1.25 2.57 -6.23
N GLY A 37 2.51 2.95 -6.07
CA GLY A 37 3.31 3.55 -7.14
C GLY A 37 4.07 2.50 -7.97
N ALA A 38 4.57 1.45 -7.34
CA ALA A 38 5.19 0.34 -8.05
C ALA A 38 4.16 -0.60 -8.69
N ASN A 39 4.61 -1.57 -9.48
CA ASN A 39 3.75 -2.62 -10.03
C ASN A 39 3.54 -3.74 -9.00
N MET A 40 2.32 -3.86 -8.47
CA MET A 40 1.92 -4.86 -7.46
C MET A 40 2.84 -4.86 -6.21
N PRO A 41 3.04 -3.71 -5.53
CA PRO A 41 3.87 -3.67 -4.34
C PRO A 41 3.26 -4.36 -3.12
N THR A 42 1.93 -4.51 -3.06
CA THR A 42 1.24 -5.10 -1.92
C THR A 42 0.88 -6.55 -2.21
N THR A 43 1.21 -7.47 -1.30
CA THR A 43 0.78 -8.87 -1.47
C THR A 43 -0.75 -8.98 -1.33
N PRO A 44 -1.39 -10.00 -1.94
CA PRO A 44 -2.84 -10.17 -1.86
C PRO A 44 -3.37 -10.25 -0.42
N GLU A 45 -2.65 -10.94 0.47
CA GLU A 45 -3.03 -11.11 1.87
C GLU A 45 -2.92 -9.78 2.65
N ALA A 46 -1.89 -8.98 2.33
CA ALA A 46 -1.69 -7.66 2.91
C ALA A 46 -2.79 -6.69 2.48
N MET A 47 -3.17 -6.74 1.20
CA MET A 47 -4.27 -5.96 0.63
C MET A 47 -5.61 -6.33 1.29
N GLU A 48 -5.93 -7.62 1.36
CA GLU A 48 -7.15 -8.12 1.97
C GLU A 48 -7.24 -7.73 3.44
N TYR A 49 -6.14 -7.90 4.19
CA TYR A 49 -6.06 -7.47 5.58
C TYR A 49 -6.28 -5.96 5.73
N PHE A 50 -5.57 -5.12 4.95
CA PHE A 50 -5.63 -3.67 5.08
C PHE A 50 -7.04 -3.14 4.76
N ILE A 51 -7.66 -3.62 3.68
CA ILE A 51 -9.02 -3.25 3.28
C ILE A 51 -10.05 -3.71 4.33
N SER A 52 -9.91 -4.93 4.85
CA SER A 52 -10.81 -5.47 5.88
C SER A 52 -10.74 -4.69 7.20
N ASN A 53 -9.65 -3.96 7.46
CA ASN A 53 -9.48 -3.10 8.63
C ASN A 53 -9.85 -1.62 8.34
N GLY A 54 -10.58 -1.34 7.27
CA GLY A 54 -11.09 0.00 6.94
C GLY A 54 -10.07 0.90 6.23
N GLY A 55 -8.92 0.36 5.82
CA GLY A 55 -7.96 1.05 4.98
C GLY A 55 -8.46 1.18 3.53
N THR A 56 -8.05 2.24 2.85
CA THR A 56 -8.33 2.45 1.42
C THR A 56 -7.06 2.20 0.60
N LEU A 57 -7.13 1.28 -0.38
CA LEU A 57 -6.02 0.99 -1.27
C LEU A 57 -6.25 1.61 -2.66
N GLY A 58 -5.30 2.43 -3.11
CA GLY A 58 -5.22 2.94 -4.47
C GLY A 58 -4.40 1.99 -5.35
N PRO A 59 -5.02 1.22 -6.25
CA PRO A 59 -4.34 0.14 -6.95
C PRO A 59 -3.35 0.67 -7.99
N ALA A 60 -2.24 -0.06 -8.18
CA ALA A 60 -1.16 0.31 -9.10
C ALA A 60 -1.68 0.65 -10.50
N LYS A 61 -2.62 -0.15 -11.02
CA LYS A 61 -3.24 0.00 -12.35
C LYS A 61 -3.85 1.39 -12.62
N ALA A 62 -4.21 2.13 -11.57
CA ALA A 62 -4.70 3.50 -11.67
C ALA A 62 -3.66 4.51 -11.16
N ALA A 63 -3.10 4.26 -9.97
CA ALA A 63 -2.22 5.21 -9.28
C ALA A 63 -0.89 5.46 -10.02
N ASN A 64 -0.33 4.45 -10.71
CA ASN A 64 0.93 4.59 -11.44
C ASN A 64 0.75 4.81 -12.96
N ALA A 65 -0.49 4.82 -13.46
CA ALA A 65 -0.80 4.96 -14.88
C ALA A 65 -0.37 6.32 -15.46
N GLY A 66 -0.04 7.30 -14.60
CA GLY A 66 0.51 8.59 -15.04
C GLY A 66 1.78 8.48 -15.88
N GLY A 67 2.61 7.46 -15.65
CA GLY A 67 3.81 7.22 -16.48
C GLY A 67 3.49 6.69 -17.89
N VAL A 68 2.32 6.07 -18.09
CA VAL A 68 1.85 5.57 -19.40
C VAL A 68 1.00 6.61 -20.13
N ALA A 69 0.33 7.50 -19.39
CA ALA A 69 -0.57 8.49 -19.94
C ALA A 69 0.14 9.66 -20.65
N VAL A 70 1.45 9.84 -20.43
CA VAL A 70 2.27 10.93 -20.97
C VAL A 70 2.84 10.63 -22.36
#